data_AF-A0A3B9VIV7-F1
#
_entry.id   AF-A0A3B9VIV7-F1
#
_cell.length_a   1.000
_cell.length_b   1.000
_cell.length_c   1.000
_cell.angle_alpha   90.00
_cell.angle_beta   90.00
_cell.angle_gamma   90.00
#
_symmetry.space_group_name_H-M   'P 1'
#
loop_
_entity.id
_entity.type
_entity.pdbx_description
1 polymer ?
#
loop_
_entity_poly.entity_id
_entity_poly.type
_entity_poly.pdbx_seq_one_letter_code
_entity_poly.pdbx_strand_id
1 'polypeptide(L)'
;MYLIGILQAFGIVLGDTLYNLYIKFVGVNLDIRPFTFPFYYLIGNALTMMILAGPGRFALDTVKNVGTWVYGVAYLLSFVVDIYLIRYVSSTELSILLRLTVPICIALAFIFNKRIPSKYDLISTGTILIAMTVIFAMQDPTYLWNILFLCIALAGLEAMGYFIPENHSTNEKAIKESGIRGQMRVISFATFITSSLMFFVLIAVCIIDSYFDIFTKLGFSEKLVQFSDFFHGPTVLTAVVFGCVFAPFIRFFQWSASYKITSEGVLTILAVIPLVTFLLEWVLVTTGIAPTSHLFESDSVYILFALSIFMTIGSWYAAYLKSRKHLEDVNGSNIIEKIKNAMKLKGKILDIGHSVNSMQDYEVVKITVDFYEKDFDKASETLDIPADTLKTLYYARDSFSLKPEFSKQLHNVFINKIFYLDQLTK
;
A
#
# COMPACT_ATOMS: atom_id res chain seq x y z
N MET A 1 -10.48 -9.28 6.41
CA MET A 1 -9.83 -8.23 5.57
C MET A 1 -8.67 -7.56 6.28
N TYR A 2 -8.83 -7.13 7.54
CA TYR A 2 -7.79 -6.47 8.34
C TYR A 2 -6.45 -7.23 8.36
N LEU A 3 -6.45 -8.53 8.68
CA LEU A 3 -5.22 -9.33 8.77
C LEU A 3 -4.48 -9.48 7.43
N ILE A 4 -5.21 -9.48 6.31
CA ILE A 4 -4.60 -9.44 4.97
C ILE A 4 -3.84 -8.12 4.78
N GLY A 5 -4.40 -7.00 5.24
CA GLY A 5 -3.72 -5.71 5.19
C GLY A 5 -2.45 -5.67 6.05
N ILE A 6 -2.45 -6.34 7.22
CA ILE A 6 -1.23 -6.51 8.04
C ILE A 6 -0.16 -7.30 7.27
N LEU A 7 -0.52 -8.44 6.68
CA LEU A 7 0.44 -9.24 5.91
C LEU A 7 0.99 -8.47 4.71
N GLN A 8 0.14 -7.68 4.04
CA GLN A 8 0.57 -6.80 2.97
C GLN A 8 1.52 -5.71 3.48
N ALA A 9 1.28 -5.13 4.66
CA ALA A 9 2.19 -4.18 5.28
C ALA A 9 3.57 -4.80 5.61
N PHE A 10 3.63 -6.05 6.06
CA PHE A 10 4.91 -6.76 6.19
C PHE A 10 5.58 -7.03 4.84
N GLY A 11 4.80 -7.29 3.79
CA GLY A 11 5.32 -7.35 2.43
C GLY A 11 5.95 -6.02 1.98
N ILE A 12 5.36 -4.88 2.38
CA ILE A 12 5.96 -3.56 2.16
C ILE A 12 7.26 -3.41 2.95
N VAL A 13 7.33 -3.87 4.21
CA VAL A 13 8.58 -3.82 5.00
C VAL A 13 9.74 -4.46 4.23
N LEU A 14 9.53 -5.66 3.67
CA LEU A 14 10.56 -6.33 2.87
C LEU A 14 10.88 -5.56 1.58
N GLY A 15 9.86 -5.10 0.86
CA GLY A 15 10.02 -4.39 -0.40
C GLY A 15 10.73 -3.04 -0.25
N ASP A 16 10.35 -2.24 0.75
CA ASP A 16 10.96 -0.94 1.05
C ASP A 16 12.38 -1.12 1.60
N THR A 17 12.66 -2.14 2.42
CA THR A 17 14.04 -2.44 2.82
C THR A 17 14.91 -2.79 1.61
N LEU A 18 14.43 -3.66 0.71
CA LEU A 18 15.16 -3.97 -0.51
C LEU A 18 15.36 -2.73 -1.38
N TYR A 19 14.36 -1.85 -1.47
CA TYR A 19 14.47 -0.59 -2.17
C TYR A 19 15.52 0.34 -1.54
N ASN A 20 15.54 0.51 -0.22
CA ASN A 20 16.51 1.39 0.46
C ASN A 20 17.96 0.93 0.28
N LEU A 21 18.20 -0.38 0.29
CA LEU A 21 19.52 -0.96 0.00
C LEU A 21 19.87 -0.81 -1.48
N TYR A 22 18.91 -1.10 -2.35
CA TYR A 22 19.09 -1.01 -3.79
C TYR A 22 19.39 0.42 -4.25
N ILE A 23 18.57 1.39 -3.84
CA ILE A 23 18.71 2.79 -4.27
C ILE A 23 20.02 3.38 -3.77
N LYS A 24 20.45 3.02 -2.56
CA LYS A 24 21.76 3.39 -2.04
C LYS A 24 22.89 2.78 -2.88
N PHE A 25 22.83 1.48 -3.15
CA PHE A 25 23.83 0.79 -3.95
C PHE A 25 23.97 1.40 -5.35
N VAL A 26 22.86 1.62 -6.07
CA VAL A 26 22.90 2.23 -7.40
C VAL A 26 23.23 3.72 -7.35
N GLY A 27 22.85 4.43 -6.29
CA GLY A 27 23.20 5.82 -6.02
C GLY A 27 24.70 6.04 -5.91
N VAL A 28 25.38 5.18 -5.15
CA VAL A 28 26.83 5.25 -4.93
C VAL A 28 27.61 4.74 -6.15
N ASN A 29 27.20 3.60 -6.73
CA ASN A 29 28.01 2.91 -7.74
C ASN A 29 27.71 3.31 -9.19
N LEU A 30 26.52 3.84 -9.47
CA LEU A 30 26.05 4.06 -10.85
C LEU A 30 25.63 5.50 -11.15
N ASP A 31 25.82 6.43 -10.21
CA ASP A 31 25.49 7.87 -10.33
C ASP A 31 24.11 8.11 -10.97
N ILE A 32 23.07 7.52 -10.35
CA ILE A 32 21.72 7.61 -10.91
C ILE A 32 21.18 9.06 -10.91
N ARG A 33 20.47 9.42 -11.98
CA ARG A 33 19.90 10.76 -12.18
C ARG A 33 18.59 10.92 -11.40
N PRO A 34 18.53 11.80 -10.37
CA PRO A 34 17.40 11.86 -9.42
C PRO A 34 16.06 12.17 -10.07
N PHE A 35 16.04 13.08 -11.05
CA PHE A 35 14.82 13.44 -11.75
C PHE A 35 14.40 12.43 -12.81
N THR A 36 15.30 11.61 -13.34
CA THR A 36 14.99 10.67 -14.42
C THR A 36 14.55 9.30 -13.89
N PHE A 37 15.21 8.80 -12.85
CA PHE A 37 14.94 7.50 -12.25
C PHE A 37 13.44 7.25 -11.93
N PRO A 38 12.70 8.19 -11.30
CA PRO A 38 11.33 7.95 -10.87
C PRO A 38 10.37 7.68 -12.02
N PHE A 39 10.61 8.28 -13.19
CA PHE A 39 9.73 8.12 -14.35
C PHE A 39 9.82 6.72 -14.92
N TYR A 40 11.02 6.23 -15.19
CA TYR A 40 11.22 4.87 -15.70
C TYR A 40 10.75 3.82 -14.69
N TYR A 41 10.99 4.06 -13.40
CA TYR A 41 10.51 3.21 -12.31
C TYR A 41 8.97 3.14 -12.29
N LEU A 42 8.28 4.29 -12.32
CA LEU A 42 6.82 4.33 -12.26
C LEU A 42 6.14 3.87 -13.55
N ILE A 43 6.72 4.14 -14.72
CA ILE A 43 6.21 3.64 -16.00
C ILE A 43 6.33 2.12 -16.03
N GLY A 44 7.49 1.56 -15.67
CA GLY A 44 7.68 0.10 -15.58
C GLY A 44 6.68 -0.54 -14.63
N ASN A 45 6.52 0.02 -13.43
CA ASN A 45 5.52 -0.39 -12.45
C ASN A 45 4.11 -0.40 -13.03
N ALA A 46 3.72 0.70 -13.68
CA ALA A 46 2.39 0.87 -14.21
C ALA A 46 2.09 -0.13 -15.34
N LEU A 47 3.04 -0.30 -16.27
CA LEU A 47 2.90 -1.23 -17.39
C LEU A 47 2.78 -2.68 -16.89
N THR A 48 3.63 -3.10 -15.95
CA THR A 48 3.54 -4.45 -15.37
C THR A 48 2.18 -4.66 -14.70
N MET A 49 1.72 -3.74 -13.86
CA MET A 49 0.40 -3.87 -13.22
C MET A 49 -0.75 -3.86 -14.24
N MET A 50 -0.64 -3.08 -15.31
CA MET A 50 -1.65 -3.04 -16.37
C MET A 50 -1.74 -4.39 -17.10
N ILE A 51 -0.59 -5.00 -17.41
CA ILE A 51 -0.52 -6.36 -17.98
C ILE A 51 -1.16 -7.38 -17.03
N LEU A 52 -0.77 -7.37 -15.75
CA LEU A 52 -1.27 -8.32 -14.75
C LEU A 52 -2.78 -8.17 -14.48
N ALA A 53 -3.29 -6.94 -14.52
CA ALA A 53 -4.70 -6.67 -14.28
C ALA A 53 -5.58 -6.98 -15.50
N GLY A 54 -5.00 -6.95 -16.71
CA GLY A 54 -5.70 -7.13 -17.97
C GLY A 54 -6.68 -5.99 -18.29
N PRO A 55 -7.40 -6.10 -19.43
CA PRO A 55 -8.27 -5.03 -19.92
C PRO A 55 -9.43 -4.75 -18.96
N GLY A 56 -9.82 -3.47 -18.82
CA GLY A 56 -10.95 -3.11 -17.98
C GLY A 56 -11.29 -1.62 -17.91
N ARG A 57 -12.28 -1.33 -17.07
CA ARG A 57 -12.85 0.01 -16.84
C ARG A 57 -11.98 0.83 -15.85
N PHE A 58 -12.44 2.02 -15.48
CA PHE A 58 -11.84 2.98 -14.53
C PHE A 58 -10.71 3.87 -15.05
N ALA A 59 -10.23 3.73 -16.29
CA ALA A 59 -9.18 4.60 -16.83
C ALA A 59 -9.57 6.10 -16.75
N LEU A 60 -10.72 6.46 -17.30
CA LEU A 60 -11.21 7.83 -17.30
C LEU A 60 -11.54 8.33 -15.89
N ASP A 61 -12.12 7.48 -15.04
CA ASP A 61 -12.49 7.85 -13.67
C ASP A 61 -11.25 8.08 -12.79
N THR A 62 -10.17 7.35 -13.03
CA THR A 62 -8.88 7.55 -12.37
C THR A 62 -8.27 8.87 -12.83
N VAL A 63 -8.18 9.13 -14.15
CA VAL A 63 -7.58 10.36 -14.68
C VAL A 63 -8.34 11.62 -14.23
N LYS A 64 -9.66 11.55 -14.11
CA LYS A 64 -10.49 12.67 -13.64
C LYS A 64 -10.40 12.90 -12.13
N ASN A 65 -9.87 11.95 -11.37
CA ASN A 65 -9.79 12.06 -9.92
C ASN A 65 -8.61 12.96 -9.53
N VAL A 66 -8.89 14.06 -8.82
CA VAL A 66 -7.84 14.98 -8.33
C VAL A 66 -6.82 14.25 -7.45
N GLY A 67 -7.27 13.26 -6.66
CA GLY A 67 -6.39 12.43 -5.84
C GLY A 67 -5.33 11.70 -6.64
N THR A 68 -5.61 11.29 -7.88
CA THR A 68 -4.62 10.65 -8.77
C THR A 68 -3.45 11.58 -9.07
N TRP A 69 -3.72 12.86 -9.34
CA TRP A 69 -2.69 13.85 -9.68
C TRP A 69 -1.85 14.22 -8.46
N VAL A 70 -2.50 14.50 -7.33
CA VAL A 70 -1.78 14.83 -6.09
C VAL A 70 -0.91 13.64 -5.67
N TYR A 71 -1.45 12.41 -5.74
CA TYR A 71 -0.69 11.19 -5.47
C TYR A 71 0.50 11.08 -6.42
N GLY A 72 0.28 11.11 -7.73
CA GLY A 72 1.35 10.87 -8.69
C GLY A 72 2.47 11.91 -8.64
N VAL A 73 2.14 13.19 -8.45
CA VAL A 73 3.15 14.26 -8.31
C VAL A 73 3.89 14.14 -6.99
N ALA A 74 3.19 13.97 -5.87
CA ALA A 74 3.83 13.78 -4.58
C ALA A 74 4.78 12.57 -4.59
N TYR A 75 4.34 11.50 -5.24
CA TYR A 75 5.07 10.24 -5.32
C TYR A 75 6.29 10.30 -6.26
N LEU A 76 6.22 11.05 -7.36
CA LEU A 76 7.39 11.32 -8.19
C LEU A 76 8.43 12.14 -7.41
N LEU A 77 7.98 13.22 -6.77
CA LEU A 77 8.86 14.11 -6.01
C LEU A 77 9.48 13.40 -4.81
N SER A 78 8.77 12.47 -4.15
CA SER A 78 9.36 11.70 -3.05
C SER A 78 10.58 10.92 -3.51
N PHE A 79 10.54 10.27 -4.69
CA PHE A 79 11.73 9.58 -5.20
C PHE A 79 12.87 10.54 -5.53
N VAL A 80 12.59 11.72 -6.09
CA VAL A 80 13.62 12.72 -6.37
C VAL A 80 14.33 13.10 -5.06
N VAL A 81 13.56 13.47 -4.04
CA VAL A 81 14.08 13.88 -2.73
C VAL A 81 14.83 12.74 -2.06
N ASP A 82 14.32 11.51 -2.14
CA ASP A 82 14.95 10.30 -1.62
C ASP A 82 16.34 10.06 -2.25
N ILE A 83 16.46 10.13 -3.58
CA ILE A 83 17.74 9.96 -4.28
C ILE A 83 18.75 11.07 -3.92
N TYR A 84 18.28 12.29 -3.65
CA TYR A 84 19.16 13.34 -3.12
C TYR A 84 19.58 13.05 -1.67
N LEU A 85 18.67 12.54 -0.85
CA LEU A 85 18.93 12.27 0.57
C LEU A 85 19.97 11.16 0.77
N ILE A 86 19.92 10.08 -0.02
CA ILE A 86 20.89 8.97 0.07
C ILE A 86 22.34 9.36 -0.21
N ARG A 87 22.59 10.54 -0.77
CA ARG A 87 23.95 11.08 -0.94
C ARG A 87 24.58 11.45 0.40
N TYR A 88 23.76 11.77 1.40
CA TYR A 88 24.21 12.25 2.71
C TYR A 88 24.18 11.16 3.79
N VAL A 89 23.32 10.16 3.64
CA VAL A 89 23.02 9.19 4.72
C VAL A 89 23.17 7.74 4.29
N SER A 90 23.34 6.82 5.25
CA SER A 90 23.36 5.36 5.02
C SER A 90 21.97 4.81 4.74
N SER A 91 21.83 3.55 4.30
CA SER A 91 20.50 2.96 4.07
C SER A 91 19.71 2.81 5.38
N THR A 92 20.40 2.49 6.48
CA THR A 92 19.78 2.43 7.82
C THR A 92 19.36 3.81 8.30
N GLU A 93 20.22 4.85 8.18
CA GLU A 93 19.82 6.22 8.52
C GLU A 93 18.63 6.69 7.69
N LEU A 94 18.67 6.46 6.38
CA LEU A 94 17.56 6.77 5.49
C LEU A 94 16.28 6.12 6.01
N SER A 95 16.34 4.83 6.35
CA SER A 95 15.19 4.09 6.86
C SER A 95 14.62 4.68 8.14
N ILE A 96 15.48 5.13 9.07
CA ILE A 96 15.09 5.82 10.31
C ILE A 96 14.46 7.18 10.00
N LEU A 97 15.11 8.00 9.18
CA LEU A 97 14.66 9.34 8.81
C LEU A 97 13.32 9.31 8.07
N LEU A 98 13.12 8.34 7.18
CA LEU A 98 11.85 8.11 6.50
C LEU A 98 10.69 7.80 7.45
N ARG A 99 10.95 7.40 8.70
CA ARG A 99 9.86 7.18 9.67
C ARG A 99 9.21 8.47 10.14
N LEU A 100 9.77 9.65 9.83
CA LEU A 100 9.08 10.93 10.00
C LEU A 100 7.73 10.99 9.25
N THR A 101 7.56 10.17 8.22
CA THR A 101 6.28 9.98 7.53
C THR A 101 5.15 9.58 8.49
N VAL A 102 5.44 8.83 9.57
CA VAL A 102 4.46 8.37 10.56
C VAL A 102 3.78 9.53 11.29
N PRO A 103 4.48 10.43 12.02
CA PRO A 103 3.84 11.56 12.69
C PRO A 103 3.13 12.49 11.72
N ILE A 104 3.68 12.73 10.52
CA ILE A 104 3.02 13.58 9.52
C ILE A 104 1.71 12.93 9.07
N CYS A 105 1.69 11.64 8.82
CA CYS A 105 0.46 10.95 8.43
C CYS A 105 -0.59 10.92 9.55
N ILE A 106 -0.18 10.77 10.80
CA ILE A 106 -1.08 10.90 11.97
C ILE A 106 -1.67 12.31 12.02
N ALA A 107 -0.86 13.35 11.78
CA ALA A 107 -1.34 14.73 11.72
C ALA A 107 -2.33 14.94 10.56
N LEU A 108 -2.04 14.41 9.36
CA LEU A 108 -2.97 14.46 8.22
C LEU A 108 -4.29 13.75 8.54
N ALA A 109 -4.23 12.57 9.16
CA ALA A 109 -5.44 11.85 9.57
C ALA A 109 -6.25 12.58 10.64
N PHE A 110 -5.59 13.25 11.57
CA PHE A 110 -6.26 14.10 12.55
C PHE A 110 -6.94 15.32 11.88
N ILE A 111 -6.25 16.01 10.97
CA ILE A 111 -6.77 17.22 10.32
C ILE A 111 -7.92 16.89 9.35
N PHE A 112 -7.70 15.94 8.44
CA PHE A 112 -8.62 15.66 7.34
C PHE A 112 -9.71 14.65 7.70
N ASN A 113 -9.37 13.61 8.47
CA ASN A 113 -10.30 12.53 8.81
C ASN A 113 -10.83 12.66 10.26
N LYS A 114 -10.43 13.70 11.01
CA LYS A 114 -10.83 13.93 12.42
C LYS A 114 -10.54 12.73 13.32
N ARG A 115 -9.54 11.92 12.97
CA ARG A 115 -9.14 10.73 13.73
C ARG A 115 -8.26 11.14 14.90
N ILE A 116 -8.73 10.87 16.12
CA ILE A 116 -7.98 11.17 17.33
C ILE A 116 -6.86 10.12 17.48
N PRO A 117 -5.59 10.53 17.59
CA PRO A 117 -4.48 9.60 17.77
C PRO A 117 -4.66 8.76 19.02
N SER A 118 -4.46 7.45 18.91
CA SER A 118 -4.50 6.57 20.09
C SER A 118 -3.26 6.76 20.95
N LYS A 119 -3.31 6.33 22.22
CA LYS A 119 -2.14 6.32 23.10
C LYS A 119 -0.96 5.55 22.49
N TYR A 120 -1.25 4.53 21.69
CA TYR A 120 -0.23 3.72 21.01
C TYR A 120 0.43 4.46 19.84
N ASP A 121 -0.33 5.30 19.13
CA ASP A 121 0.20 6.17 18.08
C ASP A 121 1.18 7.19 18.65
N LEU A 122 0.86 7.73 19.84
CA LEU A 122 1.73 8.66 20.56
C LEU A 122 3.03 7.98 21.02
N ILE A 123 2.97 6.74 21.52
CA ILE A 123 4.17 5.98 21.90
C ILE A 123 5.06 5.75 20.68
N SER A 124 4.50 5.24 19.58
CA SER A 124 5.26 5.00 18.35
C SER A 124 5.89 6.30 17.82
N THR A 125 5.11 7.38 17.79
CA THR A 125 5.60 8.71 17.37
C THR A 125 6.73 9.20 18.27
N GLY A 126 6.60 9.06 19.59
CA GLY A 126 7.65 9.43 20.55
C GLY A 126 8.95 8.68 20.31
N THR A 127 8.88 7.37 20.08
CA THR A 127 10.10 6.57 19.80
C THR A 127 10.78 6.99 18.49
N ILE A 128 10.00 7.34 17.46
CA ILE A 128 10.52 7.84 16.18
C ILE A 128 11.21 9.19 16.37
N LEU A 129 10.57 10.15 17.05
CA LEU A 129 11.13 11.49 17.26
C LEU A 129 12.41 11.46 18.10
N ILE A 130 12.48 10.59 19.11
CA ILE A 130 13.71 10.39 19.90
C ILE A 130 14.82 9.85 19.00
N ALA A 131 14.56 8.79 18.23
CA ALA A 131 15.57 8.21 17.33
C ALA A 131 16.06 9.23 16.29
N MET A 132 15.16 10.00 15.70
CA MET A 132 15.49 11.06 14.76
C MET A 132 16.35 12.15 15.38
N THR A 133 16.05 12.56 16.62
CA THR A 133 16.83 13.59 17.33
C THR A 133 18.28 13.12 17.51
N VAL A 134 18.47 11.85 17.89
CA VAL A 134 19.81 11.26 18.02
C VAL A 134 20.52 11.20 16.66
N ILE A 135 19.84 10.76 15.60
CA ILE A 135 20.42 10.74 14.24
C ILE A 135 20.86 12.14 13.81
N PHE A 136 20.01 13.16 13.96
CA PHE A 136 20.37 14.53 13.57
C PHE A 136 21.53 15.09 14.39
N ALA A 137 21.65 14.73 15.67
CA ALA A 137 22.79 15.13 16.50
C ALA A 137 24.11 14.48 16.07
N MET A 138 24.06 13.37 15.32
CA MET A 138 25.22 12.64 14.81
C MET A 138 25.60 13.05 13.38
N GLN A 139 24.77 13.83 12.68
CA GLN A 139 25.06 14.28 11.32
C GLN A 139 26.14 15.37 11.31
N ASP A 140 26.89 15.43 10.21
CA ASP A 140 27.85 16.51 9.96
C ASP A 140 27.10 17.87 9.91
N PRO A 141 27.49 18.86 10.74
CA PRO A 141 26.89 20.19 10.74
C PRO A 141 26.86 20.87 9.36
N THR A 142 27.80 20.53 8.47
CA THR A 142 27.91 21.05 7.11
C THR A 142 26.68 20.67 6.26
N TYR A 143 26.15 19.47 6.44
CA TYR A 143 25.05 18.94 5.63
C TYR A 143 23.71 18.88 6.38
N LEU A 144 23.72 19.12 7.70
CA LEU A 144 22.55 18.97 8.58
C LEU A 144 21.30 19.70 8.06
N TRP A 145 21.42 20.94 7.59
CA TRP A 145 20.28 21.70 7.07
C TRP A 145 19.70 21.10 5.79
N ASN A 146 20.54 20.58 4.90
CA ASN A 146 20.10 19.91 3.69
C ASN A 146 19.37 18.61 4.06
N ILE A 147 19.92 17.82 4.98
CA ILE A 147 19.31 16.58 5.46
C ILE A 147 17.95 16.87 6.11
N LEU A 148 17.86 17.88 6.98
CA LEU A 148 16.61 18.28 7.64
C LEU A 148 15.54 18.68 6.62
N PHE A 149 15.89 19.56 5.68
CA PHE A 149 14.96 20.02 4.65
C PHE A 149 14.45 18.87 3.77
N LEU A 150 15.37 18.04 3.26
CA LEU A 150 15.03 16.89 2.42
C LEU A 150 14.19 15.87 3.21
N CYS A 151 14.52 15.61 4.47
CA CYS A 151 13.78 14.68 5.33
C CYS A 151 12.34 15.15 5.57
N ILE A 152 12.12 16.43 5.90
CA ILE A 152 10.78 16.98 6.11
C ILE A 152 9.97 16.97 4.81
N ALA A 153 10.59 17.37 3.69
CA ALA A 153 9.95 17.35 2.39
C ALA A 153 9.53 15.91 2.00
N LEU A 154 10.44 14.96 2.15
CA LEU A 154 10.21 13.56 1.85
C LEU A 154 9.08 12.97 2.70
N ALA A 155 9.10 13.23 4.00
CA ALA A 155 8.09 12.74 4.92
C ALA A 155 6.68 13.27 4.58
N GLY A 156 6.57 14.54 4.15
CA GLY A 156 5.32 15.10 3.66
C GLY A 156 4.82 14.43 2.38
N LEU A 157 5.71 14.24 1.41
CA LEU A 157 5.40 13.65 0.11
C LEU A 157 5.03 12.16 0.25
N GLU A 158 5.78 11.39 1.04
CA GLU A 158 5.45 9.99 1.32
C GLU A 158 4.14 9.85 2.10
N ALA A 159 3.87 10.73 3.07
CA ALA A 159 2.63 10.68 3.85
C ALA A 159 1.41 10.84 2.92
N MET A 160 1.48 11.72 1.93
CA MET A 160 0.46 11.81 0.87
C MET A 160 0.35 10.50 0.08
N GLY A 161 1.48 9.85 -0.20
CA GLY A 161 1.54 8.53 -0.84
C GLY A 161 0.78 7.43 -0.11
N TYR A 162 0.69 7.47 1.22
CA TYR A 162 -0.10 6.52 2.02
C TYR A 162 -1.53 6.99 2.29
N PHE A 163 -1.73 8.29 2.51
CA PHE A 163 -3.01 8.89 2.88
C PHE A 163 -3.99 8.96 1.71
N ILE A 164 -3.52 9.25 0.49
CA ILE A 164 -4.40 9.36 -0.68
C ILE A 164 -5.00 8.01 -1.08
N PRO A 165 -4.25 6.89 -1.19
CA PRO A 165 -4.83 5.60 -1.53
C PRO A 165 -5.94 5.12 -0.60
N GLU A 166 -5.84 5.45 0.70
CA GLU A 166 -6.87 5.17 1.69
C GLU A 166 -8.20 5.85 1.35
N ASN A 167 -8.15 7.11 0.88
CA ASN A 167 -9.31 7.94 0.62
C ASN A 167 -9.66 8.05 -0.88
N HIS A 168 -9.01 7.25 -1.75
CA HIS A 168 -9.17 7.36 -3.20
C HIS A 168 -10.49 6.74 -3.67
N SER A 169 -11.48 7.58 -3.96
CA SER A 169 -12.84 7.13 -4.31
C SER A 169 -12.92 6.14 -5.48
N THR A 170 -12.07 6.28 -6.50
CA THR A 170 -12.02 5.32 -7.63
C THR A 170 -11.46 3.96 -7.22
N ASN A 171 -10.53 3.93 -6.25
CA ASN A 171 -9.95 2.69 -5.73
C ASN A 171 -11.01 1.89 -4.98
N GLU A 172 -11.78 2.56 -4.11
CA GLU A 172 -12.88 1.94 -3.38
C GLU A 172 -13.92 1.33 -4.33
N LYS A 173 -14.33 2.06 -5.37
CA LYS A 173 -15.25 1.56 -6.40
C LYS A 173 -14.69 0.34 -7.13
N ALA A 174 -13.43 0.42 -7.57
CA ALA A 174 -12.80 -0.66 -8.33
C ALA A 174 -12.61 -1.95 -7.52
N ILE A 175 -12.32 -1.85 -6.22
CA ILE A 175 -12.25 -3.01 -5.31
C ILE A 175 -13.63 -3.67 -5.20
N LYS A 176 -14.71 -2.89 -5.06
CA LYS A 176 -16.07 -3.41 -4.92
C LYS A 176 -16.56 -4.11 -6.19
N GLU A 177 -16.25 -3.56 -7.37
CA GLU A 177 -16.77 -4.06 -8.66
C GLU A 177 -15.88 -5.13 -9.32
N SER A 178 -14.56 -5.08 -9.13
CA SER A 178 -13.60 -5.90 -9.89
C SER A 178 -12.49 -6.51 -9.02
N GLY A 179 -12.60 -6.37 -7.70
CA GLY A 179 -11.65 -6.94 -6.74
C GLY A 179 -10.21 -6.49 -6.96
N ILE A 180 -9.28 -7.43 -6.84
CA ILE A 180 -7.83 -7.19 -6.93
C ILE A 180 -7.44 -6.62 -8.31
N ARG A 181 -8.01 -7.15 -9.40
CA ARG A 181 -7.70 -6.66 -10.76
C ARG A 181 -8.20 -5.23 -10.97
N GLY A 182 -9.37 -4.89 -10.44
CA GLY A 182 -9.88 -3.51 -10.46
C GLY A 182 -8.94 -2.54 -9.76
N GLN A 183 -8.50 -2.90 -8.56
CA GLN A 183 -7.52 -2.11 -7.81
C GLN A 183 -6.21 -1.93 -8.58
N MET A 184 -5.62 -3.00 -9.11
CA MET A 184 -4.39 -2.91 -9.90
C MET A 184 -4.54 -2.00 -11.11
N ARG A 185 -5.70 -1.99 -11.79
CA ARG A 185 -5.98 -1.05 -12.89
C ARG A 185 -5.93 0.39 -12.42
N VAL A 186 -6.62 0.73 -11.33
CA VAL A 186 -6.62 2.11 -10.82
C VAL A 186 -5.21 2.57 -10.49
N ILE A 187 -4.43 1.74 -9.77
CA ILE A 187 -3.04 2.06 -9.45
C ILE A 187 -2.23 2.26 -10.73
N SER A 188 -2.33 1.33 -11.69
CA SER A 188 -1.59 1.39 -12.95
C SER A 188 -1.93 2.65 -13.76
N PHE A 189 -3.22 2.99 -13.90
CA PHE A 189 -3.63 4.18 -14.63
C PHE A 189 -3.16 5.45 -13.94
N ALA A 190 -3.28 5.51 -12.60
CA ALA A 190 -2.83 6.65 -11.82
C ALA A 190 -1.33 6.87 -12.01
N THR A 191 -0.51 5.84 -11.81
CA THR A 191 0.94 5.97 -11.95
C THR A 191 1.37 6.17 -13.40
N PHE A 192 0.72 5.55 -14.38
CA PHE A 192 1.10 5.69 -15.80
C PHE A 192 0.85 7.10 -16.31
N ILE A 193 -0.34 7.66 -16.07
CA ILE A 193 -0.71 8.97 -16.62
C ILE A 193 0.12 10.08 -15.99
N THR A 194 0.33 10.03 -14.66
CA THR A 194 1.09 11.07 -13.97
C THR A 194 2.56 10.99 -14.31
N SER A 195 3.16 9.80 -14.34
CA SER A 195 4.57 9.65 -14.73
C SER A 195 4.81 10.05 -16.19
N SER A 196 3.97 9.60 -17.13
CA SER A 196 4.15 9.92 -18.55
C SER A 196 4.00 11.42 -18.84
N LEU A 197 2.98 12.07 -18.26
CA LEU A 197 2.79 13.50 -18.49
C LEU A 197 3.86 14.35 -17.82
N MET A 198 4.22 14.03 -16.57
CA MET A 198 5.30 14.75 -15.89
C MET A 198 6.66 14.51 -16.57
N PHE A 199 6.88 13.36 -17.20
CA PHE A 199 8.05 13.08 -18.03
C PHE A 199 8.11 14.04 -19.24
N PHE A 200 7.01 14.21 -19.98
CA PHE A 200 6.95 15.16 -21.09
C PHE A 200 7.10 16.61 -20.62
N VAL A 201 6.50 16.98 -19.49
CA VAL A 201 6.66 18.31 -18.88
C VAL A 201 8.14 18.55 -18.57
N LEU A 202 8.84 17.57 -18.01
CA LEU A 202 10.25 17.74 -17.66
C LEU A 202 11.15 17.86 -18.89
N ILE A 203 10.87 17.10 -19.96
CA ILE A 203 11.54 17.29 -21.26
C ILE A 203 11.30 18.71 -21.79
N ALA A 204 10.06 19.20 -21.73
CA ALA A 204 9.74 20.56 -22.14
C ALA A 204 10.51 21.59 -21.31
N VAL A 205 10.63 21.40 -19.99
CA VAL A 205 11.45 22.25 -19.11
C VAL A 205 12.92 22.23 -19.53
N CYS A 206 13.50 21.08 -19.85
CA CYS A 206 14.88 21.00 -20.35
C CYS A 206 15.07 21.74 -21.69
N ILE A 207 14.10 21.63 -22.60
CA ILE A 207 14.15 22.33 -23.89
C ILE A 207 14.11 23.84 -23.64
N ILE A 208 13.14 24.32 -22.84
CA ILE A 208 13.00 25.75 -22.52
C ILE A 208 14.26 26.26 -21.81
N ASP A 209 14.79 25.52 -20.84
CA ASP A 209 16.03 25.89 -20.14
C ASP A 209 17.23 26.00 -21.09
N SER A 210 17.31 25.19 -22.15
CA SER A 210 18.40 25.29 -23.13
C SER A 210 18.39 26.60 -23.92
N TYR A 211 17.21 27.24 -24.09
CA TYR A 211 17.08 28.55 -24.75
C TYR A 211 17.12 29.73 -23.79
N PHE A 212 16.56 29.60 -22.59
CA PHE A 212 16.32 30.72 -21.68
C PHE A 212 17.20 30.72 -20.43
N ASP A 213 17.95 29.65 -20.18
CA ASP A 213 18.83 29.46 -19.03
C ASP A 213 18.10 29.76 -17.71
N ILE A 214 16.94 29.12 -17.54
CA ILE A 214 16.00 29.37 -16.45
C ILE A 214 16.62 28.98 -15.11
N PHE A 215 17.31 27.84 -15.03
CA PHE A 215 17.89 27.38 -13.77
C PHE A 215 18.95 28.36 -13.25
N THR A 216 19.84 28.83 -14.13
CA THR A 216 20.86 29.82 -13.76
C THR A 216 20.22 31.14 -13.31
N LYS A 217 19.17 31.60 -14.01
CA LYS A 217 18.42 32.82 -13.63
C LYS A 217 17.67 32.68 -12.30
N LEU A 218 17.24 31.46 -11.96
CA LEU A 218 16.64 31.15 -10.66
C LEU A 218 17.69 30.98 -9.55
N GLY A 219 18.97 31.13 -9.85
CA GLY A 219 20.07 31.08 -8.89
C GLY A 219 20.61 29.69 -8.60
N PHE A 220 20.27 28.68 -9.41
CA PHE A 220 20.88 27.35 -9.30
C PHE A 220 22.28 27.38 -9.90
N SER A 221 23.26 26.87 -9.15
CA SER A 221 24.66 26.78 -9.60
C SER A 221 24.86 25.70 -10.68
N GLU A 222 23.97 24.72 -10.72
CA GLU A 222 23.97 23.63 -11.70
C GLU A 222 22.54 23.38 -12.20
N LYS A 223 22.42 22.89 -13.43
CA LYS A 223 21.12 22.49 -13.99
C LYS A 223 20.59 21.30 -13.21
N LEU A 224 19.37 21.42 -12.68
CA LEU A 224 18.71 20.35 -11.92
C LEU A 224 18.42 19.11 -12.77
N VAL A 225 18.16 19.30 -14.06
CA VAL A 225 17.92 18.23 -15.03
C VAL A 225 18.40 18.66 -16.41
N GLN A 226 18.98 17.71 -17.14
CA GLN A 226 19.45 17.90 -18.51
C GLN A 226 18.85 16.87 -19.45
N PHE A 227 18.83 17.19 -20.75
CA PHE A 227 18.31 16.27 -21.76
C PHE A 227 19.08 14.94 -21.81
N SER A 228 20.39 14.98 -21.56
CA SER A 228 21.26 13.79 -21.47
C SER A 228 20.86 12.84 -20.34
N ASP A 229 20.26 13.35 -19.25
CA ASP A 229 19.89 12.53 -18.10
C ASP A 229 18.83 11.49 -18.44
N PHE A 230 17.92 11.81 -19.36
CA PHE A 230 16.86 10.91 -19.83
C PHE A 230 17.39 9.66 -20.55
N PHE A 231 18.62 9.74 -21.07
CA PHE A 231 19.29 8.67 -21.79
C PHE A 231 20.45 8.06 -20.99
N HIS A 232 20.56 8.40 -19.70
CA HIS A 232 21.59 7.84 -18.84
C HIS A 232 21.32 6.34 -18.60
N GLY A 233 22.01 5.50 -19.37
CA GLY A 233 21.81 4.04 -19.44
C GLY A 233 21.67 3.35 -18.07
N PRO A 234 22.59 3.58 -17.11
CA PRO A 234 22.49 3.00 -15.78
C PRO A 234 21.18 3.39 -15.07
N THR A 235 20.76 4.66 -15.15
CA THR A 235 19.50 5.11 -14.55
C THR A 235 18.28 4.46 -15.21
N VAL A 236 18.25 4.40 -16.53
CA VAL A 236 17.12 3.78 -17.26
C VAL A 236 17.01 2.30 -16.92
N LEU A 237 18.11 1.55 -17.02
CA LEU A 237 18.11 0.09 -16.83
C LEU A 237 17.74 -0.27 -15.38
N THR A 238 18.37 0.37 -14.40
CA THR A 238 18.10 0.11 -12.98
C THR A 238 16.68 0.48 -12.59
N ALA A 239 16.16 1.61 -13.07
CA ALA A 239 14.80 2.04 -12.81
C ALA A 239 13.78 1.09 -13.44
N VAL A 240 13.98 0.65 -14.69
CA VAL A 240 13.07 -0.28 -15.38
C VAL A 240 13.09 -1.65 -14.72
N VAL A 241 14.26 -2.22 -14.39
CA VAL A 241 14.34 -3.54 -13.75
C VAL A 241 13.62 -3.54 -12.41
N PHE A 242 13.92 -2.57 -11.54
CA PHE A 242 13.31 -2.50 -10.22
C PHE A 242 11.82 -2.11 -10.32
N GLY A 243 11.49 -1.21 -11.24
CA GLY A 243 10.13 -0.77 -11.58
C GLY A 243 9.24 -1.89 -12.11
N CYS A 244 9.77 -2.81 -12.91
CA CYS A 244 8.97 -3.91 -13.47
C CYS A 244 8.86 -5.10 -12.52
N VAL A 245 9.90 -5.38 -11.72
CA VAL A 245 9.99 -6.62 -10.93
C VAL A 245 9.48 -6.43 -9.50
N PHE A 246 9.91 -5.37 -8.80
CA PHE A 246 9.63 -5.22 -7.37
C PHE A 246 8.51 -4.21 -7.10
N ALA A 247 8.52 -3.09 -7.82
CA ALA A 247 7.56 -2.01 -7.63
C ALA A 247 6.09 -2.43 -7.69
N PRO A 248 5.62 -3.30 -8.62
CA PRO A 248 4.22 -3.67 -8.71
C PRO A 248 3.70 -4.30 -7.42
N PHE A 249 4.52 -5.12 -6.77
CA PHE A 249 4.19 -5.75 -5.50
C PHE A 249 4.11 -4.73 -4.38
N ILE A 250 5.13 -3.86 -4.27
CA ILE A 250 5.19 -2.81 -3.25
C ILE A 250 3.98 -1.88 -3.38
N ARG A 251 3.70 -1.38 -4.59
CA ARG A 251 2.62 -0.42 -4.83
C ARG A 251 1.24 -1.03 -4.63
N PHE A 252 1.04 -2.26 -5.10
CA PHE A 252 -0.20 -2.97 -4.85
C PHE A 252 -0.41 -3.18 -3.34
N PHE A 253 0.61 -3.63 -2.62
CA PHE A 253 0.52 -3.82 -1.17
C PHE A 253 0.28 -2.50 -0.44
N GLN A 254 0.95 -1.42 -0.82
CA GLN A 254 0.73 -0.09 -0.26
C GLN A 254 -0.73 0.36 -0.38
N TRP A 255 -1.27 0.39 -1.61
CA TRP A 255 -2.65 0.82 -1.82
C TRP A 255 -3.67 -0.11 -1.15
N SER A 256 -3.42 -1.42 -1.19
CA SER A 256 -4.31 -2.42 -0.61
C SER A 256 -4.27 -2.40 0.93
N ALA A 257 -3.09 -2.25 1.53
CA ALA A 257 -2.93 -2.21 2.98
C ALA A 257 -3.47 -0.90 3.57
N SER A 258 -3.15 0.25 2.96
CA SER A 258 -3.67 1.56 3.39
C SER A 258 -5.20 1.59 3.39
N TYR A 259 -5.84 0.96 2.39
CA TYR A 259 -7.30 0.84 2.35
C TYR A 259 -7.87 -0.10 3.44
N LYS A 260 -7.15 -1.17 3.83
CA LYS A 260 -7.67 -2.21 4.73
C LYS A 260 -7.42 -1.94 6.22
N ILE A 261 -6.30 -1.33 6.57
CA ILE A 261 -5.87 -1.12 7.97
C ILE A 261 -5.52 0.33 8.29
N THR A 262 -5.89 1.25 7.39
CA THR A 262 -5.59 2.68 7.41
C THR A 262 -4.11 3.01 7.20
N SER A 263 -3.84 4.24 6.74
CA SER A 263 -2.48 4.72 6.50
C SER A 263 -1.61 4.72 7.77
N GLU A 264 -2.18 5.10 8.92
CA GLU A 264 -1.47 5.10 10.21
C GLU A 264 -1.16 3.67 10.68
N GLY A 265 -2.08 2.72 10.45
CA GLY A 265 -1.86 1.31 10.77
C GLY A 265 -0.72 0.70 9.96
N VAL A 266 -0.67 0.98 8.65
CA VAL A 266 0.44 0.57 7.78
C VAL A 266 1.75 1.17 8.28
N LEU A 267 1.81 2.49 8.45
CA LEU A 267 3.03 3.20 8.84
C LEU A 267 3.57 2.76 10.20
N THR A 268 2.71 2.38 11.14
CA THR A 268 3.11 1.77 12.41
C THR A 268 3.88 0.47 12.17
N ILE A 269 3.42 -0.40 11.27
CA ILE A 269 4.13 -1.65 10.93
C ILE A 269 5.44 -1.34 10.20
N LEU A 270 5.47 -0.32 9.34
CA LEU A 270 6.66 0.06 8.60
C LEU A 270 7.79 0.64 9.47
N ALA A 271 7.53 0.95 10.74
CA ALA A 271 8.59 1.34 11.68
C ALA A 271 9.53 0.17 12.06
N VAL A 272 9.25 -1.04 11.58
CA VAL A 272 10.17 -2.21 11.65
C VAL A 272 11.25 -2.15 10.55
N ILE A 273 11.06 -1.36 9.48
CA ILE A 273 12.00 -1.24 8.35
C ILE A 273 13.44 -0.92 8.78
N PRO A 274 13.72 0.02 9.71
CA PRO A 274 15.08 0.31 10.14
C PRO A 274 15.85 -0.92 10.64
N LEU A 275 15.22 -1.78 11.44
CA LEU A 275 15.87 -2.98 11.96
C LEU A 275 16.16 -4.00 10.86
N VAL A 276 15.20 -4.24 9.97
CA VAL A 276 15.40 -5.18 8.85
C VAL A 276 16.47 -4.64 7.90
N THR A 277 16.47 -3.33 7.66
CA THR A 277 17.47 -2.67 6.82
C THR A 277 18.85 -2.75 7.45
N PHE A 278 18.98 -2.49 8.75
CA PHE A 278 20.25 -2.65 9.46
C PHE A 278 20.79 -4.07 9.33
N LEU A 279 19.97 -5.09 9.58
CA LEU A 279 20.40 -6.49 9.51
C LEU A 279 20.90 -6.87 8.12
N LEU A 280 20.21 -6.42 7.07
CA LEU A 280 20.61 -6.70 5.69
C LEU A 280 21.81 -5.85 5.23
N GLU A 281 21.87 -4.57 5.62
CA GLU A 281 23.02 -3.70 5.35
C GLU A 281 24.28 -4.26 6.01
N TRP A 282 24.18 -4.76 7.25
CA TRP A 282 25.27 -5.45 7.95
C TRP A 282 25.76 -6.68 7.18
N VAL A 283 24.86 -7.51 6.65
CA VAL A 283 25.21 -8.68 5.84
C VAL A 283 25.92 -8.25 4.54
N LEU A 284 25.43 -7.21 3.87
CA LEU A 284 26.05 -6.71 2.64
C LEU A 284 27.47 -6.18 2.90
N VAL A 285 27.64 -5.34 3.92
CA VAL A 285 28.94 -4.78 4.30
C VAL A 285 29.92 -5.89 4.68
N THR A 286 29.50 -6.86 5.49
CA THR A 286 30.38 -7.98 5.92
C THR A 286 30.73 -8.94 4.78
N THR A 287 29.96 -8.99 3.70
CA THR A 287 30.26 -9.76 2.48
C THR A 287 31.06 -8.96 1.45
N GLY A 288 31.44 -7.72 1.76
CA GLY A 288 32.24 -6.86 0.87
C GLY A 288 31.44 -6.14 -0.21
N ILE A 289 30.11 -6.27 -0.20
CA ILE A 289 29.22 -5.47 -1.04
C ILE A 289 28.94 -4.21 -0.23
N ALA A 290 29.68 -3.12 -0.44
CA ALA A 290 29.53 -1.92 0.37
C ALA A 290 28.46 -0.99 -0.23
N PRO A 291 27.23 -0.91 0.32
CA PRO A 291 26.34 0.19 0.04
C PRO A 291 26.71 1.46 0.83
N THR A 292 27.69 1.43 1.73
CA THR A 292 27.68 2.36 2.87
C THR A 292 28.38 3.70 2.69
N SER A 293 27.88 4.62 3.52
CA SER A 293 28.41 5.96 3.81
C SER A 293 28.93 6.04 5.24
N HIS A 294 29.51 7.20 5.55
CA HIS A 294 30.31 7.57 6.72
C HIS A 294 29.92 7.04 8.10
N LEU A 295 28.64 6.87 8.43
CA LEU A 295 28.20 6.54 9.80
C LEU A 295 28.12 5.03 10.09
N PHE A 296 27.80 4.20 9.10
CA PHE A 296 27.79 2.73 9.24
C PHE A 296 29.23 2.16 9.30
N GLU A 297 30.19 2.93 8.79
CA GLU A 297 31.63 2.62 8.82
C GLU A 297 32.35 3.20 10.06
N SER A 298 31.61 3.85 10.97
CA SER A 298 32.14 4.43 12.21
C SER A 298 31.74 3.64 13.46
N ASP A 299 32.30 4.01 14.63
CA ASP A 299 31.88 3.47 15.95
C ASP A 299 30.38 3.66 16.26
N SER A 300 29.69 4.47 15.46
CA SER A 300 28.25 4.75 15.56
C SER A 300 27.34 3.58 15.17
N VAL A 301 27.87 2.49 14.60
CA VAL A 301 27.04 1.37 14.11
C VAL A 301 26.19 0.73 15.22
N TYR A 302 26.71 0.69 16.45
CA TYR A 302 25.97 0.18 17.62
C TYR A 302 24.83 1.11 18.04
N ILE A 303 24.98 2.42 17.84
CA ILE A 303 23.91 3.39 18.09
C ILE A 303 22.80 3.20 17.06
N LEU A 304 23.14 3.02 15.78
CA LEU A 304 22.15 2.74 14.73
C LEU A 304 21.35 1.46 15.02
N PHE A 305 22.04 0.41 15.49
CA PHE A 305 21.38 -0.82 15.92
C PHE A 305 20.43 -0.60 17.11
N ALA A 306 20.89 0.09 18.15
CA ALA A 306 20.11 0.39 19.34
C ALA A 306 18.85 1.21 19.01
N LEU A 307 18.99 2.23 18.15
CA LEU A 307 17.87 3.04 17.67
C LEU A 307 16.87 2.21 16.85
N SER A 308 17.37 1.33 15.98
CA SER A 308 16.53 0.45 15.15
C SER A 308 15.71 -0.53 16.00
N ILE A 309 16.32 -1.12 17.04
CA ILE A 309 15.62 -1.95 18.03
C ILE A 309 14.59 -1.11 18.79
N PHE A 310 14.99 0.04 19.29
CA PHE A 310 14.14 0.92 20.10
C PHE A 310 12.85 1.30 19.34
N MET A 311 12.97 1.73 18.09
CA MET A 311 11.83 2.03 17.22
C MET A 311 10.98 0.78 16.95
N THR A 312 11.62 -0.34 16.64
CA THR A 312 10.92 -1.61 16.37
C THR A 312 10.08 -2.06 17.56
N ILE A 313 10.62 -2.00 18.78
CA ILE A 313 9.89 -2.40 19.99
C ILE A 313 8.68 -1.49 20.21
N GLY A 314 8.86 -0.16 20.11
CA GLY A 314 7.78 0.81 20.30
C GLY A 314 6.64 0.59 19.32
N SER A 315 6.97 0.40 18.04
CA SER A 315 5.98 0.24 16.98
C SER A 315 5.38 -1.16 16.90
N TRP A 316 6.14 -2.22 17.16
CA TRP A 316 5.63 -3.58 17.26
C TRP A 316 4.61 -3.70 18.39
N TYR A 317 4.92 -3.12 19.55
CA TYR A 317 4.00 -3.11 20.68
C TYR A 317 2.67 -2.41 20.31
N ALA A 318 2.74 -1.25 19.64
CA ALA A 318 1.57 -0.54 19.16
C ALA A 318 0.74 -1.35 18.14
N ALA A 319 1.40 -1.96 17.15
CA ALA A 319 0.75 -2.78 16.13
C ALA A 319 0.11 -4.04 16.72
N TYR A 320 0.80 -4.72 17.65
CA TYR A 320 0.31 -5.89 18.35
C TYR A 320 -0.97 -5.59 19.14
N LEU A 321 -0.99 -4.51 19.93
CA LEU A 321 -2.15 -4.14 20.72
C LEU A 321 -3.37 -3.77 19.87
N LYS A 322 -3.17 -3.02 18.78
CA LYS A 322 -4.23 -2.72 17.82
C LYS A 322 -4.80 -3.98 17.16
N SER A 323 -3.92 -4.92 16.82
CA SER A 323 -4.29 -6.19 16.18
C SER A 323 -5.03 -7.12 17.14
N ARG A 324 -4.59 -7.20 18.39
CA ARG A 324 -5.22 -8.02 19.43
C ARG A 324 -6.68 -7.61 19.64
N LYS A 325 -6.97 -6.31 19.72
CA LYS A 325 -8.34 -5.80 19.84
C LYS A 325 -9.23 -6.28 18.69
N HIS A 326 -8.72 -6.29 17.46
CA HIS A 326 -9.47 -6.79 16.30
C HIS A 326 -9.64 -8.31 16.28
N LEU A 327 -8.74 -9.07 16.91
CA LEU A 327 -8.83 -10.53 17.00
C LEU A 327 -9.75 -11.00 18.14
N GLU A 328 -9.94 -10.19 19.18
CA GLU A 328 -10.89 -10.48 20.25
C GLU A 328 -12.32 -10.59 19.70
N ASP A 329 -12.67 -9.77 18.70
CA ASP A 329 -13.98 -9.73 18.03
C ASP A 329 -14.22 -10.88 17.02
N VAL A 330 -13.22 -11.72 16.74
CA VAL A 330 -13.34 -12.82 15.77
C VAL A 330 -13.68 -14.14 16.47
N ASN A 331 -14.77 -14.78 16.05
CA ASN A 331 -15.16 -16.11 16.52
C ASN A 331 -14.07 -17.16 16.19
N GLY A 332 -13.62 -17.87 17.21
CA GLY A 332 -12.67 -18.98 17.10
C GLY A 332 -12.26 -19.47 18.47
N SER A 333 -12.11 -20.79 18.62
CA SER A 333 -11.76 -21.43 19.89
C SER A 333 -10.33 -21.12 20.32
N ASN A 334 -9.41 -21.00 19.34
CA ASN A 334 -7.99 -20.77 19.53
C ASN A 334 -7.44 -19.68 18.59
N ILE A 335 -6.29 -19.09 18.93
CA ILE A 335 -5.67 -17.98 18.18
C ILE A 335 -5.47 -18.31 16.69
N ILE A 336 -5.05 -19.54 16.38
CA ILE A 336 -4.84 -19.99 15.00
C ILE A 336 -6.17 -20.03 14.22
N GLU A 337 -7.25 -20.45 14.87
CA GLU A 337 -8.58 -20.50 14.26
C GLU A 337 -9.15 -19.09 14.06
N LYS A 338 -8.95 -18.20 15.04
CA LYS A 338 -9.28 -16.77 14.90
C LYS A 338 -8.53 -16.12 13.75
N ILE A 339 -7.22 -16.41 13.61
CA ILE A 339 -6.40 -15.95 12.48
C ILE A 339 -6.94 -16.50 11.16
N LYS A 340 -7.19 -17.81 11.06
CA LYS A 340 -7.73 -18.45 9.86
C LYS A 340 -9.09 -17.85 9.46
N ASN A 341 -9.96 -17.62 10.44
CA ASN A 341 -11.28 -17.02 10.24
C ASN A 341 -11.19 -15.54 9.85
N ALA A 342 -10.22 -14.79 10.39
CA ALA A 342 -9.95 -13.39 10.02
C ALA A 342 -9.35 -13.25 8.60
N MET A 343 -8.64 -14.27 8.12
CA MET A 343 -8.07 -14.34 6.77
C MET A 343 -9.07 -14.80 5.71
N LYS A 344 -10.12 -15.56 6.09
CA LYS A 344 -11.19 -15.89 5.14
C LYS A 344 -11.76 -14.59 4.58
N LEU A 345 -11.62 -14.40 3.26
CA LEU A 345 -12.38 -13.39 2.53
C LEU A 345 -13.86 -13.75 2.74
N LYS A 346 -14.54 -13.06 3.66
CA LYS A 346 -16.01 -13.01 3.64
C LYS A 346 -16.37 -12.31 2.34
N GLY A 347 -16.47 -13.09 1.26
CA GLY A 347 -17.18 -12.66 0.08
C GLY A 347 -18.59 -12.30 0.53
N LYS A 348 -19.10 -11.15 0.11
CA LYS A 348 -20.54 -10.93 0.18
C LYS A 348 -21.20 -12.11 -0.53
N ILE A 349 -22.12 -12.77 0.17
CA ILE A 349 -22.86 -13.94 -0.32
C ILE A 349 -23.72 -13.51 -1.52
N LEU A 350 -24.15 -12.25 -1.51
CA LEU A 350 -24.93 -11.59 -2.55
C LEU A 350 -24.04 -10.76 -3.47
N ASP A 351 -24.34 -10.85 -4.76
CA ASP A 351 -23.90 -9.91 -5.79
C ASP A 351 -25.11 -9.12 -6.34
N ILE A 352 -24.87 -7.90 -6.80
CA ILE A 352 -25.91 -7.09 -7.45
C ILE A 352 -25.88 -7.41 -8.94
N GLY A 353 -26.91 -8.07 -9.46
CA GLY A 353 -27.05 -8.34 -10.89
C GLY A 353 -27.68 -9.69 -11.24
N HIS A 354 -27.87 -9.89 -12.54
CA HIS A 354 -28.37 -11.13 -13.14
C HIS A 354 -27.25 -12.19 -13.18
N SER A 355 -27.32 -13.20 -12.31
CA SER A 355 -26.61 -14.46 -12.53
C SER A 355 -27.48 -15.35 -13.43
N VAL A 356 -26.84 -16.26 -14.18
CA VAL A 356 -27.56 -17.26 -15.02
C VAL A 356 -28.55 -18.08 -14.18
N ASN A 357 -28.30 -18.21 -12.88
CA ASN A 357 -29.10 -18.99 -11.95
C ASN A 357 -29.96 -18.12 -11.01
N SER A 358 -30.09 -16.81 -11.23
CA SER A 358 -30.74 -15.92 -10.25
C SER A 358 -32.20 -16.31 -9.96
N MET A 359 -32.93 -16.71 -11.01
CA MET A 359 -34.29 -17.23 -10.90
C MET A 359 -34.33 -18.56 -10.15
N GLN A 360 -33.38 -19.47 -10.41
CA GLN A 360 -33.31 -20.77 -9.75
C GLN A 360 -33.00 -20.63 -8.26
N ASP A 361 -32.05 -19.75 -7.92
CA ASP A 361 -31.70 -19.45 -6.52
C ASP A 361 -32.89 -18.82 -5.79
N TYR A 362 -33.61 -17.90 -6.44
CA TYR A 362 -34.83 -17.31 -5.88
C TYR A 362 -35.91 -18.37 -5.63
N GLU A 363 -36.17 -19.25 -6.59
CA GLU A 363 -37.16 -20.32 -6.46
C GLU A 363 -36.82 -21.28 -5.32
N VAL A 364 -35.57 -21.73 -5.23
CA VAL A 364 -35.10 -22.60 -4.15
C VAL A 364 -35.27 -21.93 -2.79
N VAL A 365 -34.87 -20.66 -2.66
CA VAL A 365 -35.05 -19.89 -1.41
C VAL A 365 -36.52 -19.73 -1.08
N LYS A 366 -37.35 -19.38 -2.06
CA LYS A 366 -38.79 -19.19 -1.87
C LYS A 366 -39.47 -20.47 -1.40
N ILE A 367 -39.24 -21.59 -2.08
CA ILE A 367 -39.82 -22.89 -1.72
C ILE A 367 -39.41 -23.27 -0.30
N THR A 368 -38.14 -23.10 0.05
CA THR A 368 -37.63 -23.47 1.37
C THR A 368 -38.22 -22.57 2.48
N VAL A 369 -38.30 -21.26 2.25
CA VAL A 369 -38.90 -20.31 3.20
C VAL A 369 -40.39 -20.56 3.36
N ASP A 370 -41.11 -20.82 2.26
CA ASP A 370 -42.54 -21.14 2.29
C ASP A 370 -42.80 -22.48 3.02
N PHE A 371 -41.94 -23.49 2.83
CA PHE A 371 -42.02 -24.78 3.55
C PHE A 371 -41.90 -24.61 5.08
N TYR A 372 -41.07 -23.68 5.53
CA TYR A 372 -40.93 -23.35 6.96
C TYR A 372 -41.87 -22.21 7.41
N GLU A 373 -42.98 -21.97 6.72
CA GLU A 373 -43.99 -20.96 7.09
C GLU A 373 -43.41 -19.54 7.31
N LYS A 374 -42.40 -19.18 6.50
CA LYS A 374 -41.65 -17.91 6.60
C LYS A 374 -40.79 -17.76 7.85
N ASP A 375 -40.46 -18.85 8.53
CA ASP A 375 -39.43 -18.90 9.56
C ASP A 375 -38.03 -18.86 8.91
N PHE A 376 -37.51 -17.64 8.74
CA PHE A 376 -36.22 -17.39 8.10
C PHE A 376 -35.04 -17.97 8.89
N ASP A 377 -35.18 -18.18 10.19
CA ASP A 377 -34.11 -18.73 11.02
C ASP A 377 -33.96 -20.24 10.78
N LYS A 378 -35.09 -20.97 10.70
CA LYS A 378 -35.08 -22.40 10.31
C LYS A 378 -34.66 -22.62 8.87
N ALA A 379 -35.13 -21.78 7.95
CA ALA A 379 -34.70 -21.83 6.56
C ALA A 379 -33.20 -21.53 6.42
N SER A 380 -32.68 -20.58 7.20
CA SER A 380 -31.25 -20.24 7.28
C SER A 380 -30.41 -21.43 7.74
N GLU A 381 -30.82 -22.10 8.81
CA GLU A 381 -30.13 -23.29 9.33
C GLU A 381 -30.14 -24.44 8.33
N THR A 382 -31.25 -24.62 7.61
CA THR A 382 -31.40 -25.72 6.67
C THR A 382 -30.53 -25.52 5.41
N LEU A 383 -30.54 -24.30 4.86
CA LEU A 383 -29.81 -23.93 3.63
C LEU A 383 -28.34 -23.56 3.87
N ASP A 384 -27.91 -23.40 5.12
CA ASP A 384 -26.58 -22.92 5.51
C ASP A 384 -26.27 -21.53 4.90
N ILE A 385 -27.27 -20.65 4.87
CA ILE A 385 -27.18 -19.27 4.37
C ILE A 385 -27.78 -18.33 5.41
N PRO A 386 -27.14 -17.20 5.77
CA PRO A 386 -27.66 -16.28 6.79
C PRO A 386 -29.09 -15.80 6.51
N ALA A 387 -29.92 -15.76 7.55
CA ALA A 387 -31.32 -15.33 7.47
C ALA A 387 -31.53 -13.97 6.76
N ASP A 388 -30.65 -12.99 7.00
CA ASP A 388 -30.73 -11.68 6.33
C ASP A 388 -30.50 -11.77 4.82
N THR A 389 -29.66 -12.71 4.38
CA THR A 389 -29.42 -12.98 2.97
C THR A 389 -30.63 -13.64 2.32
N LEU A 390 -31.26 -14.59 3.02
CA LEU A 390 -32.51 -15.22 2.56
C LEU A 390 -33.66 -14.21 2.47
N LYS A 391 -33.83 -13.34 3.47
CA LYS A 391 -34.81 -12.24 3.43
C LYS A 391 -34.59 -11.35 2.22
N THR A 392 -33.34 -10.97 1.97
CA THR A 392 -32.99 -10.10 0.84
C THR A 392 -33.35 -10.77 -0.50
N LEU A 393 -33.00 -12.05 -0.70
CA LEU A 393 -33.36 -12.79 -1.92
C LEU A 393 -34.87 -12.98 -2.06
N TYR A 394 -35.56 -13.35 -0.98
CA TYR A 394 -36.99 -13.60 -0.96
C TYR A 394 -37.82 -12.35 -1.30
N TYR A 395 -37.44 -11.17 -0.79
CA TYR A 395 -38.18 -9.92 -1.02
C TYR A 395 -37.73 -9.15 -2.27
N ALA A 396 -36.46 -9.21 -2.67
CA ALA A 396 -35.94 -8.37 -3.75
C ALA A 396 -36.10 -8.96 -5.17
N ARG A 397 -36.65 -10.18 -5.26
CA ARG A 397 -37.16 -10.98 -6.39
C ARG A 397 -36.25 -11.18 -7.61
N ASP A 398 -35.38 -10.24 -7.96
CA ASP A 398 -34.40 -10.30 -9.06
C ASP A 398 -33.22 -9.31 -8.89
N SER A 399 -33.23 -8.48 -7.85
CA SER A 399 -32.24 -7.40 -7.67
C SER A 399 -30.88 -7.91 -7.17
N PHE A 400 -30.86 -9.12 -6.62
CA PHE A 400 -29.69 -9.75 -6.04
C PHE A 400 -29.61 -11.21 -6.46
N SER A 401 -28.40 -11.70 -6.69
CA SER A 401 -28.14 -13.11 -6.97
C SER A 401 -27.05 -13.64 -6.05
N LEU A 402 -27.08 -14.96 -5.80
CA LEU A 402 -25.98 -15.61 -5.11
C LEU A 402 -24.80 -15.75 -6.07
N LYS A 403 -23.58 -15.67 -5.53
CA LYS A 403 -22.40 -16.04 -6.31
C LYS A 403 -22.47 -17.51 -6.72
N PRO A 404 -21.88 -17.91 -7.87
CA PRO A 404 -22.00 -19.27 -8.42
C PRO A 404 -21.64 -20.39 -7.43
N GLU A 405 -20.65 -20.16 -6.58
CA GLU A 405 -20.21 -21.11 -5.55
C GLU A 405 -21.32 -21.38 -4.51
N PHE A 406 -22.01 -20.33 -4.05
CA PHE A 406 -23.12 -20.42 -3.10
C PHE A 406 -24.41 -20.91 -3.77
N SER A 407 -24.66 -20.52 -5.02
CA SER A 407 -25.80 -21.02 -5.82
C SER A 407 -25.75 -22.55 -5.97
N LYS A 408 -24.56 -23.10 -6.26
CA LYS A 408 -24.35 -24.56 -6.36
C LYS A 408 -24.52 -25.27 -5.02
N GLN A 409 -24.01 -24.68 -3.93
CA GLN A 409 -24.21 -25.20 -2.57
C GLN A 409 -25.70 -25.20 -2.19
N LEU A 410 -26.39 -24.08 -2.41
CA LEU A 410 -27.81 -23.92 -2.16
C LEU A 410 -28.63 -25.01 -2.86
N HIS A 411 -28.39 -25.22 -4.16
CA HIS A 411 -29.08 -26.25 -4.93
C HIS A 411 -28.82 -27.67 -4.41
N ASN A 412 -27.56 -27.98 -4.07
CA ASN A 412 -27.23 -29.29 -3.52
C ASN A 412 -27.92 -29.53 -2.17
N VAL A 413 -27.98 -28.52 -1.30
CA VAL A 413 -28.65 -28.62 0.00
C VAL A 413 -30.16 -28.75 -0.18
N PHE A 414 -30.75 -27.97 -1.08
CA PHE A 414 -32.18 -28.03 -1.40
C PHE A 414 -32.59 -29.41 -1.93
N ILE A 415 -31.85 -29.94 -2.92
CA ILE A 415 -32.14 -31.27 -3.49
C ILE A 415 -32.01 -32.36 -2.42
N ASN A 416 -30.98 -32.31 -1.58
CA ASN A 416 -30.72 -33.39 -0.63
C ASN A 416 -31.58 -33.32 0.65
N LYS A 417 -32.03 -32.14 1.05
CA LYS A 417 -32.77 -31.96 2.31
C LYS A 417 -34.24 -31.61 2.10
N ILE A 418 -34.53 -30.59 1.29
CA ILE A 418 -35.88 -30.02 1.18
C ILE A 418 -36.72 -30.81 0.18
N PHE A 419 -36.17 -31.10 -1.01
CA PHE A 419 -36.90 -31.76 -2.08
C PHE A 419 -37.44 -33.14 -1.67
N TYR A 420 -36.63 -33.93 -0.95
CA TYR A 420 -37.06 -35.23 -0.42
C TYR A 420 -38.06 -35.10 0.73
N LEU A 421 -37.96 -34.06 1.58
CA LEU A 421 -38.91 -33.84 2.66
C LEU A 421 -40.29 -33.43 2.13
N ASP A 422 -40.35 -32.55 1.12
CA ASP A 422 -41.61 -32.13 0.50
C ASP A 422 -42.34 -33.29 -0.21
N GLN A 423 -41.59 -34.26 -0.77
CA GLN A 423 -42.17 -35.48 -1.36
C GLN A 423 -42.74 -36.46 -0.33
N LEU A 424 -42.34 -36.38 0.94
CA LEU A 424 -42.81 -37.26 2.01
C LEU A 424 -43.95 -36.64 2.83
N THR A 425 -44.15 -35.32 2.72
CA THR A 425 -45.25 -34.58 3.39
C THR A 425 -46.45 -34.28 2.49
N LYS A 426 -46.41 -34.67 1.21
CA LYS A 426 -47.57 -34.75 0.31
C LYS A 426 -48.00 -36.19 0.14
#